data_AF-A0A098EYI6-F1
#
_entry.id   AF-A0A098EYI6-F1
#
_cell.length_a   1.000
_cell.length_b   1.000
_cell.length_c   1.000
_cell.angle_alpha   90.00
_cell.angle_beta   90.00
_cell.angle_gamma   90.00
#
_symmetry.space_group_name_H-M   'P 1'
#
loop_
_entity.id
_entity.type
_entity.pdbx_description
1 polymer ?
#
loop_
_entity_poly.entity_id
_entity_poly.type
_entity_poly.pdbx_seq_one_letter_code
_entity_poly.pdbx_strand_id
1 'polypeptide(L)'
;MIALVDKSKRMEPHVAYTDYFSSIEQLAEKNLQQYTAIFINGNENGQPLKLSYEILEKFWEYVGQGGTLYGELINCDDFPSSRLFGFKQDFGVTNRRLEKLAVSKDSQFCKKGQLLEWNGPFLTGFTFDTERLLDIGHFLETHQTEMTGAYPGMVMKRHGEGKAVFSAVSFLGNEHPWTLRPNWLWNDVIKMLQTNFQLPVRPLLPTIEISGNQDVKKTLEHGVDWFLESGILPKEDGSLGVYENVHSIRSDISKDFRPDCHAHTALFFHLYGEYSKDDRWSAVSANLLTYLFNEGYQDTDPESATYGFWKWFQCPKHKPDQIFSDDNSWVALVLLYLYRKTGIEEYKERGLLTAYSLLNTQNKEGLRPECIREQELLEKGTSFFKNSTEASMNPHFESIVHAAFVQAYLVTKDNKFKETAYQGTLTLLRNKDKLKYMYSKTAGYSRFLLSLSEVYAITGDEEIHEGIMEVIQYLAANQHELGGIEETDNPDPERYGTEDTGVFRMNHEGIADQLYTNNFLLMNAWEAWKVTGDAAVKELHDGLARFLTDIQISSQKKEFNGGWMRSFHLERGEYFGNNGDTGWGAYVIEGGWTNANTLTGFLLKELNQSLVGLDANTDDEVAKCRPSNVQS
;
A
#
# COMPACT_ATOMS: atom_id res chain seq x y z
N MET A 1 13.07 41.28 11.15
CA MET A 1 13.25 39.99 11.87
C MET A 1 12.05 39.10 11.62
N ILE A 2 12.11 37.80 11.91
CA ILE A 2 10.98 36.86 11.74
C ILE A 2 10.81 36.11 13.05
N ALA A 3 9.62 36.20 13.66
CA ALA A 3 9.30 35.50 14.88
C ALA A 3 8.60 34.16 14.58
N LEU A 4 9.04 33.09 15.23
CA LEU A 4 8.36 31.80 15.24
C LEU A 4 7.90 31.48 16.67
N VAL A 5 6.60 31.28 16.84
CA VAL A 5 5.99 30.79 18.08
C VAL A 5 5.56 29.35 17.86
N ASP A 6 6.27 28.40 18.45
CA ASP A 6 5.97 26.98 18.29
C ASP A 6 6.43 26.16 19.50
N LYS A 7 5.49 25.80 20.36
CA LYS A 7 5.74 24.96 21.53
C LYS A 7 6.26 23.56 21.17
N SER A 8 5.84 23.03 20.02
CA SER A 8 6.12 21.65 19.59
C SER A 8 7.42 21.51 18.80
N LYS A 9 7.99 22.63 18.33
CA LYS A 9 9.14 22.72 17.42
C LYS A 9 8.94 22.11 16.03
N ARG A 10 7.75 21.62 15.69
CA ARG A 10 7.47 20.96 14.41
C ARG A 10 7.56 21.93 13.21
N MET A 11 7.34 23.21 13.44
CA MET A 11 7.37 24.28 12.44
C MET A 11 8.79 24.84 12.21
N GLU A 12 9.74 24.58 13.13
CA GLU A 12 11.14 25.04 13.05
C GLU A 12 11.84 24.69 11.71
N PRO A 13 11.78 23.45 11.17
CA PRO A 13 12.45 23.13 9.91
C PRO A 13 11.85 23.87 8.70
N HIS A 14 10.61 24.36 8.81
CA HIS A 14 9.83 24.89 7.70
C HIS A 14 9.79 26.43 7.64
N VAL A 15 10.28 27.13 8.65
CA VAL A 15 10.24 28.61 8.69
C VAL A 15 11.66 29.16 8.82
N ALA A 16 12.03 30.11 7.96
CA ALA A 16 13.29 30.84 8.11
C ALA A 16 13.12 31.96 9.14
N TYR A 17 13.24 31.63 10.43
CA TYR A 17 13.05 32.57 11.53
C TYR A 17 14.36 33.18 12.06
N THR A 18 14.27 34.32 12.75
CA THR A 18 15.39 34.92 13.50
C THR A 18 15.22 34.77 15.01
N ASP A 19 13.97 34.77 15.49
CA ASP A 19 13.63 34.69 16.91
C ASP A 19 12.61 33.59 17.13
N TYR A 20 12.88 32.73 18.11
CA TYR A 20 12.02 31.60 18.48
C TYR A 20 11.41 31.82 19.87
N PHE A 21 10.13 31.46 19.99
CA PHE A 21 9.35 31.54 21.22
C PHE A 21 8.64 30.22 21.45
N SER A 22 8.77 29.65 22.66
CA SER A 22 8.08 28.41 23.03
C SER A 22 6.67 28.65 23.56
N SER A 23 6.29 29.91 23.79
CA SER A 23 4.96 30.30 24.25
C SER A 23 4.57 31.66 23.68
N ILE A 24 3.29 31.83 23.40
CA ILE A 24 2.74 33.03 22.77
C ILE A 24 2.83 34.26 23.69
N GLU A 25 2.77 34.04 24.99
CA GLU A 25 2.85 35.07 26.04
C GLU A 25 4.20 35.80 26.01
N GLN A 26 5.26 35.16 25.50
CA GLN A 26 6.57 35.79 25.37
C GLN A 26 6.58 36.98 24.40
N LEU A 27 5.58 37.07 23.51
CA LEU A 27 5.40 38.22 22.61
C LEU A 27 4.76 39.43 23.33
N ALA A 28 4.11 39.24 24.49
CA ALA A 28 3.45 40.31 25.23
C ALA A 28 4.44 41.41 25.67
N GLU A 29 5.71 41.09 25.88
CA GLU A 29 6.75 42.07 26.27
C GLU A 29 7.56 42.61 25.09
N LYS A 30 7.33 42.10 23.86
CA LYS A 30 8.11 42.48 22.67
C LYS A 30 7.44 43.62 21.90
N ASN A 31 8.27 44.45 21.26
CA ASN A 31 7.82 45.32 20.18
C ASN A 31 7.63 44.45 18.93
N LEU A 32 6.40 44.32 18.43
CA LEU A 32 6.14 43.45 17.28
C LEU A 32 6.57 44.07 15.95
N GLN A 33 6.71 45.40 15.87
CA GLN A 33 7.06 46.13 14.64
C GLN A 33 8.48 45.87 14.13
N GLN A 34 9.33 45.23 14.94
CA GLN A 34 10.66 44.80 14.51
C GLN A 34 10.61 43.55 13.60
N TYR A 35 9.48 42.85 13.58
CA TYR A 35 9.26 41.66 12.78
C TYR A 35 8.57 42.01 11.46
N THR A 36 9.03 41.40 10.37
CA THR A 36 8.35 41.48 9.07
C THR A 36 7.28 40.40 8.94
N ALA A 37 7.47 39.28 9.64
CA ALA A 37 6.51 38.19 9.74
C ALA A 37 6.52 37.55 11.13
N ILE A 38 5.35 37.14 11.60
CA ILE A 38 5.17 36.35 12.83
C ILE A 38 4.42 35.07 12.47
N PHE A 39 4.97 33.91 12.84
CA PHE A 39 4.38 32.59 12.64
C PHE A 39 3.93 32.01 13.98
N ILE A 40 2.73 31.43 14.00
CA ILE A 40 2.18 30.80 15.19
C ILE A 40 1.73 29.38 14.84
N ASN A 41 2.36 28.40 15.48
CA ASN A 41 1.84 27.04 15.55
C ASN A 41 0.78 26.96 16.65
N GLY A 42 -0.49 26.94 16.27
CA GLY A 42 -1.61 26.78 17.19
C GLY A 42 -1.97 25.33 17.50
N ASN A 43 -1.27 24.34 16.95
CA ASN A 43 -1.55 22.92 17.23
C ASN A 43 -0.91 22.49 18.57
N GLU A 44 -1.68 22.47 19.65
CA GLU A 44 -1.27 21.88 20.92
C GLU A 44 -1.85 20.47 21.08
N ASN A 45 -1.20 19.47 20.49
CA ASN A 45 -1.61 18.06 20.54
C ASN A 45 -3.09 17.87 20.14
N GLY A 46 -3.50 18.46 19.02
CA GLY A 46 -4.89 18.42 18.55
C GLY A 46 -5.78 19.54 19.04
N GLN A 47 -5.34 20.36 20.01
CA GLN A 47 -6.12 21.48 20.53
C GLN A 47 -5.70 22.81 19.89
N PRO A 48 -6.66 23.57 19.30
CA PRO A 48 -6.37 24.90 18.78
C PRO A 48 -5.96 25.89 19.88
N LEU A 49 -4.89 26.64 19.65
CA LEU A 49 -4.40 27.67 20.58
C LEU A 49 -5.42 28.81 20.71
N LYS A 50 -5.80 29.12 21.95
CA LYS A 50 -6.61 30.30 22.27
C LYS A 50 -5.72 31.48 22.63
N LEU A 51 -5.83 32.56 21.88
CA LEU A 51 -5.07 33.78 22.13
C LEU A 51 -5.73 34.62 23.22
N SER A 52 -4.92 35.21 24.10
CA SER A 52 -5.41 36.19 25.08
C SER A 52 -5.79 37.51 24.39
N TYR A 53 -6.68 38.28 25.01
CA TYR A 53 -7.09 39.58 24.46
C TYR A 53 -5.91 40.55 24.29
N GLU A 54 -4.97 40.56 25.25
CA GLU A 54 -3.76 41.38 25.20
C GLU A 54 -2.88 41.04 23.98
N ILE A 55 -2.69 39.75 23.69
CA ILE A 55 -1.95 39.31 22.51
C ILE A 55 -2.69 39.68 21.23
N LEU A 56 -4.02 39.52 21.20
CA LEU A 56 -4.85 39.89 20.06
C LEU A 56 -4.72 41.38 19.75
N GLU A 57 -4.85 42.26 20.74
CA GLU A 57 -4.71 43.71 20.57
C GLU A 57 -3.37 44.08 19.91
N LYS A 58 -2.28 43.47 20.38
CA LYS A 58 -0.96 43.64 19.77
C LYS A 58 -0.90 43.15 18.32
N PHE A 59 -1.52 42.02 18.01
CA PHE A 59 -1.56 41.53 16.63
C PHE A 59 -2.41 42.40 15.72
N TRP A 60 -3.52 42.97 16.21
CA TRP A 60 -4.30 43.95 15.46
C TRP A 60 -3.46 45.18 15.10
N GLU A 61 -2.72 45.73 16.07
CA GLU A 61 -1.81 46.86 15.82
C GLU A 61 -0.67 46.48 14.85
N TYR A 62 -0.04 45.32 15.07
CA TYR A 62 1.03 44.80 14.22
C TYR A 62 0.60 44.65 12.76
N VAL A 63 -0.51 43.96 12.51
CA VAL A 63 -1.02 43.76 11.16
C VAL A 63 -1.50 45.10 10.58
N GLY A 64 -2.18 45.94 11.37
CA GLY A 64 -2.65 47.26 10.92
C GLY A 64 -1.53 48.15 10.38
N GLN A 65 -0.33 48.05 10.96
CA GLN A 65 0.88 48.82 10.58
C GLN A 65 1.77 48.13 9.51
N GLY A 66 1.25 47.15 8.77
CA GLY A 66 1.98 46.53 7.66
C GLY A 66 2.58 45.15 7.96
N GLY A 67 2.42 44.65 9.19
CA GLY A 67 2.91 43.34 9.59
C GLY A 67 2.24 42.19 8.85
N THR A 68 2.98 41.09 8.66
CA THR A 68 2.43 39.82 8.16
C THR A 68 2.32 38.82 9.30
N LEU A 69 1.11 38.31 9.53
CA LEU A 69 0.82 37.30 10.56
C LEU A 69 0.42 35.99 9.89
N TYR A 70 1.07 34.88 10.24
CA TYR A 70 0.66 33.53 9.89
C TYR A 70 0.25 32.77 11.15
N GLY A 71 -0.91 32.13 11.13
CA GLY A 71 -1.34 31.24 12.20
C GLY A 71 -2.05 30.02 11.64
N GLU A 72 -1.75 28.84 12.18
CA GLU A 72 -2.52 27.61 11.92
C GLU A 72 -3.16 27.10 13.19
N LEU A 73 -4.38 26.57 13.10
CA LEU A 73 -5.15 26.03 14.24
C LEU A 73 -5.24 27.01 15.42
N ILE A 74 -5.51 28.28 15.14
CA ILE A 74 -5.86 29.26 16.17
C ILE A 74 -7.37 29.19 16.42
N ASN A 75 -7.78 29.10 17.68
CA ASN A 75 -9.19 29.18 18.06
C ASN A 75 -9.75 30.54 17.64
N CYS A 76 -10.80 30.51 16.82
CA CYS A 76 -11.47 31.70 16.27
C CYS A 76 -12.96 31.75 16.68
N ASP A 77 -13.28 31.27 17.90
CA ASP A 77 -14.63 31.24 18.46
C ASP A 77 -15.15 32.63 18.87
N ASP A 78 -14.27 33.57 19.15
CA ASP A 78 -14.60 34.94 19.57
C ASP A 78 -14.52 35.94 18.42
N PHE A 79 -15.02 37.17 18.63
CA PHE A 79 -14.97 38.20 17.60
C PHE A 79 -13.55 38.74 17.33
N PRO A 80 -12.73 39.09 18.34
CA PRO A 80 -11.41 39.67 18.06
C PRO A 80 -10.49 38.75 17.25
N SER A 81 -10.41 37.46 17.58
CA SER A 81 -9.60 36.49 16.82
C SER A 81 -10.17 36.24 15.43
N SER A 82 -11.48 35.96 15.33
CA SER A 82 -12.11 35.71 14.04
C SER A 82 -11.97 36.90 13.10
N ARG A 83 -12.18 38.12 13.59
CA ARG A 83 -12.08 39.32 12.76
C ARG A 83 -10.64 39.63 12.31
N LEU A 84 -9.63 39.24 13.09
CA LEU A 84 -8.22 39.40 12.71
C LEU A 84 -7.84 38.45 11.57
N PHE A 85 -8.16 37.16 11.73
CA PHE A 85 -7.82 36.11 10.77
C PHE A 85 -8.82 35.98 9.61
N GLY A 86 -10.01 36.59 9.74
CA GLY A 86 -11.06 36.55 8.72
C GLY A 86 -11.77 35.20 8.60
N PHE A 87 -11.76 34.43 9.67
CA PHE A 87 -12.39 33.11 9.77
C PHE A 87 -13.21 33.07 11.06
N LYS A 88 -14.50 32.77 10.97
CA LYS A 88 -15.36 32.53 12.13
C LYS A 88 -15.53 31.02 12.31
N GLN A 89 -15.01 30.51 13.41
CA GLN A 89 -15.19 29.12 13.81
C GLN A 89 -16.66 28.88 14.20
N ASP A 90 -17.24 27.79 13.68
CA ASP A 90 -18.63 27.38 13.93
C ASP A 90 -18.74 26.21 14.92
N PHE A 91 -17.83 25.24 14.82
CA PHE A 91 -17.79 24.03 15.64
C PHE A 91 -16.43 23.84 16.34
N GLY A 92 -16.37 22.90 17.28
CA GLY A 92 -15.12 22.48 17.90
C GLY A 92 -14.16 21.85 16.88
N VAL A 93 -12.90 21.68 17.28
CA VAL A 93 -11.91 20.97 16.47
C VAL A 93 -12.38 19.55 16.14
N THR A 94 -12.16 19.13 14.91
CA THR A 94 -12.43 17.79 14.42
C THR A 94 -11.17 17.20 13.79
N ASN A 95 -11.16 15.91 13.46
CA ASN A 95 -10.05 15.26 12.76
C ASN A 95 -10.46 14.85 11.35
N ARG A 96 -9.52 14.91 10.40
CA ARG A 96 -9.73 14.44 9.04
C ARG A 96 -10.17 12.96 9.07
N ARG A 97 -11.17 12.65 8.26
CA ARG A 97 -11.64 11.29 7.95
C ARG A 97 -11.33 10.96 6.49
N LEU A 98 -11.99 11.66 5.58
CA LEU A 98 -11.86 11.51 4.12
C LEU A 98 -11.81 12.87 3.39
N GLU A 99 -11.83 13.97 4.15
CA GLU A 99 -11.78 15.31 3.61
C GLU A 99 -10.43 15.57 2.91
N LYS A 100 -10.45 16.25 1.76
CA LYS A 100 -9.26 16.75 1.07
C LYS A 100 -9.34 18.27 0.95
N LEU A 101 -8.24 18.88 0.54
CA LEU A 101 -8.12 20.31 0.25
C LEU A 101 -8.16 20.53 -1.26
N ALA A 102 -8.97 21.45 -1.74
CA ALA A 102 -8.94 21.92 -3.12
C ALA A 102 -8.30 23.31 -3.19
N VAL A 103 -7.42 23.53 -4.16
CA VAL A 103 -6.93 24.88 -4.48
C VAL A 103 -8.10 25.75 -4.94
N SER A 104 -8.36 26.86 -4.24
CA SER A 104 -9.55 27.68 -4.48
C SER A 104 -9.52 28.49 -5.78
N LYS A 105 -8.31 28.81 -6.27
CA LYS A 105 -8.11 29.68 -7.43
C LYS A 105 -6.78 29.42 -8.13
N ASP A 106 -6.69 29.81 -9.39
CA ASP A 106 -5.45 29.74 -10.14
C ASP A 106 -4.38 30.69 -9.57
N SER A 107 -3.13 30.22 -9.63
CA SER A 107 -1.93 31.00 -9.40
C SER A 107 -0.87 30.66 -10.45
N GLN A 108 0.32 31.25 -10.33
CA GLN A 108 1.46 30.88 -11.16
C GLN A 108 1.91 29.43 -10.93
N PHE A 109 1.63 28.87 -9.75
CA PHE A 109 2.14 27.55 -9.33
C PHE A 109 1.04 26.50 -9.15
N CYS A 110 -0.20 26.92 -8.85
CA CYS A 110 -1.32 26.03 -8.58
C CYS A 110 -2.49 26.31 -9.52
N LYS A 111 -3.28 25.28 -9.83
CA LYS A 111 -4.51 25.35 -10.59
C LYS A 111 -5.71 25.10 -9.70
N LYS A 112 -6.79 25.84 -9.94
CA LYS A 112 -8.06 25.66 -9.23
C LYS A 112 -8.51 24.20 -9.30
N GLY A 113 -8.94 23.69 -8.16
CA GLY A 113 -9.45 22.33 -8.02
C GLY A 113 -8.37 21.27 -7.80
N GLN A 114 -7.08 21.58 -7.92
CA GLN A 114 -6.03 20.61 -7.56
C GLN A 114 -6.19 20.19 -6.11
N LEU A 115 -6.09 18.87 -5.88
CA LEU A 115 -6.38 18.25 -4.60
C LEU A 115 -5.09 18.01 -3.81
N LEU A 116 -5.07 18.49 -2.56
CA LEU A 116 -4.08 18.17 -1.56
C LEU A 116 -4.71 17.38 -0.43
N GLU A 117 -3.89 16.70 0.34
CA GLU A 117 -4.30 16.03 1.56
C GLU A 117 -3.50 16.55 2.76
N TRP A 118 -3.98 16.28 3.96
CA TRP A 118 -3.26 16.51 5.21
C TRP A 118 -3.60 15.41 6.21
N ASN A 119 -2.80 15.25 7.26
CA ASN A 119 -3.18 14.41 8.40
C ASN A 119 -3.47 15.27 9.63
N GLY A 120 -4.43 14.86 10.47
CA GLY A 120 -4.67 15.46 11.78
C GLY A 120 -5.86 16.43 11.87
N PRO A 121 -5.87 17.29 12.90
CA PRO A 121 -7.02 18.12 13.26
C PRO A 121 -7.28 19.24 12.25
N PHE A 122 -8.53 19.67 12.20
CA PHE A 122 -8.94 20.86 11.47
C PHE A 122 -10.12 21.59 12.11
N LEU A 123 -10.28 22.85 11.72
CA LEU A 123 -11.37 23.73 12.11
C LEU A 123 -12.34 23.90 10.94
N THR A 124 -13.63 23.91 11.24
CA THR A 124 -14.68 24.33 10.30
C THR A 124 -15.13 25.75 10.64
N GLY A 125 -15.73 26.42 9.66
CA GLY A 125 -16.18 27.78 9.82
C GLY A 125 -16.52 28.44 8.49
N PHE A 126 -16.67 29.76 8.54
CA PHE A 126 -16.94 30.58 7.36
C PHE A 126 -16.07 31.85 7.34
N THR A 127 -15.91 32.40 6.15
CA THR A 127 -15.09 33.60 5.91
C THR A 127 -15.91 34.88 5.80
N PHE A 128 -15.24 36.02 5.97
CA PHE A 128 -15.78 37.34 5.66
C PHE A 128 -14.63 38.29 5.31
N ASP A 129 -14.77 39.00 4.18
CA ASP A 129 -13.76 39.93 3.66
C ASP A 129 -12.35 39.30 3.51
N THR A 130 -12.30 38.04 3.05
CA THR A 130 -11.04 37.30 2.83
C THR A 130 -10.94 36.70 1.45
N GLU A 131 -9.70 36.38 1.09
CA GLU A 131 -9.34 35.56 -0.06
C GLU A 131 -9.18 34.10 0.41
N ARG A 132 -9.97 33.17 -0.16
CA ARG A 132 -9.79 31.73 0.05
C ARG A 132 -8.63 31.23 -0.83
N LEU A 133 -7.69 30.53 -0.21
CA LEU A 133 -6.53 29.93 -0.88
C LEU A 133 -6.73 28.44 -1.08
N LEU A 134 -7.22 27.76 -0.05
CA LEU A 134 -7.55 26.34 -0.04
C LEU A 134 -8.93 26.12 0.56
N ASP A 135 -9.65 25.12 0.07
CA ASP A 135 -10.99 24.74 0.51
C ASP A 135 -11.04 23.29 0.96
N ILE A 136 -11.62 23.03 2.13
CA ILE A 136 -11.87 21.69 2.65
C ILE A 136 -13.18 21.16 2.07
N GLY A 137 -13.17 19.93 1.58
CA GLY A 137 -14.36 19.24 1.11
C GLY A 137 -14.21 17.72 1.08
N HIS A 138 -15.31 17.03 0.81
CA HIS A 138 -15.29 15.60 0.51
C HIS A 138 -15.13 15.46 -1.01
N PHE A 139 -13.95 15.02 -1.43
CA PHE A 139 -13.58 14.84 -2.83
C PHE A 139 -13.13 13.40 -3.03
N LEU A 140 -13.61 12.77 -4.09
CA LEU A 140 -13.34 11.37 -4.39
C LEU A 140 -12.12 11.24 -5.31
N GLU A 141 -11.87 12.24 -6.13
CA GLU A 141 -10.84 12.28 -7.16
C GLU A 141 -9.42 12.29 -6.55
N THR A 142 -8.45 11.80 -7.32
CA THR A 142 -7.06 11.67 -6.86
C THR A 142 -6.29 12.98 -6.96
N HIS A 143 -6.36 13.66 -8.12
CA HIS A 143 -5.52 14.84 -8.40
C HIS A 143 -6.25 16.17 -8.47
N GLN A 144 -7.49 16.18 -8.97
CA GLN A 144 -8.22 17.40 -9.25
C GLN A 144 -9.72 17.16 -9.18
N THR A 145 -10.47 18.16 -8.73
CA THR A 145 -11.93 18.19 -8.71
C THR A 145 -12.47 19.44 -9.41
N GLU A 146 -13.68 19.34 -9.95
CA GLU A 146 -14.46 20.49 -10.40
C GLU A 146 -15.36 21.06 -9.28
N MET A 147 -15.52 20.30 -8.18
CA MET A 147 -16.36 20.69 -7.05
C MET A 147 -15.70 21.81 -6.25
N THR A 148 -16.53 22.63 -5.60
CA THR A 148 -16.05 23.65 -4.65
C THR A 148 -16.11 23.09 -3.24
N GLY A 149 -15.05 23.30 -2.44
CA GLY A 149 -15.01 22.81 -1.07
C GLY A 149 -16.00 23.53 -0.15
N ALA A 150 -16.58 22.77 0.77
CA ALA A 150 -17.62 23.21 1.69
C ALA A 150 -17.11 24.24 2.71
N TYR A 151 -15.88 24.07 3.21
CA TYR A 151 -15.30 24.92 4.25
C TYR A 151 -13.99 25.58 3.78
N PRO A 152 -13.64 26.76 4.30
CA PRO A 152 -12.35 27.38 4.03
C PRO A 152 -11.24 26.62 4.78
N GLY A 153 -10.21 26.16 4.05
CA GLY A 153 -9.04 25.47 4.60
C GLY A 153 -7.86 26.39 4.89
N MET A 154 -7.60 27.35 4.00
CA MET A 154 -6.59 28.40 4.21
C MET A 154 -7.08 29.70 3.60
N VAL A 155 -6.94 30.80 4.33
CA VAL A 155 -7.45 32.12 3.93
C VAL A 155 -6.44 33.22 4.18
N MET A 156 -6.55 34.31 3.44
CA MET A 156 -5.79 35.53 3.64
C MET A 156 -6.74 36.71 3.82
N LYS A 157 -6.53 37.47 4.89
CA LYS A 157 -7.22 38.73 5.17
C LYS A 157 -6.25 39.90 5.15
N ARG A 158 -6.63 40.98 4.47
CA ARG A 158 -5.93 42.27 4.59
C ARG A 158 -6.51 43.06 5.76
N HIS A 159 -5.64 43.68 6.54
CA HIS A 159 -6.04 44.55 7.63
C HIS A 159 -5.07 45.72 7.74
N GLY A 160 -5.58 46.96 7.57
CA GLY A 160 -4.73 48.14 7.42
C GLY A 160 -3.76 47.98 6.24
N GLU A 161 -2.47 48.19 6.50
CA GLU A 161 -1.40 48.02 5.51
C GLU A 161 -0.86 46.57 5.44
N GLY A 162 -1.19 45.73 6.43
CA GLY A 162 -0.68 44.37 6.55
C GLY A 162 -1.71 43.29 6.18
N LYS A 163 -1.39 42.06 6.59
CA LYS A 163 -2.20 40.88 6.29
C LYS A 163 -2.06 39.77 7.33
N ALA A 164 -3.13 39.00 7.50
CA ALA A 164 -3.16 37.76 8.27
C ALA A 164 -3.46 36.58 7.33
N VAL A 165 -2.64 35.54 7.39
CA VAL A 165 -2.85 34.25 6.73
C VAL A 165 -3.23 33.23 7.80
N PHE A 166 -4.37 32.59 7.62
CA PHE A 166 -4.90 31.61 8.55
C PHE A 166 -5.04 30.25 7.87
N SER A 167 -4.55 29.20 8.54
CA SER A 167 -4.77 27.81 8.15
C SER A 167 -5.68 27.12 9.16
N ALA A 168 -6.80 26.60 8.67
CA ALA A 168 -7.75 25.82 9.46
C ALA A 168 -7.25 24.39 9.73
N VAL A 169 -6.17 23.96 9.07
CA VAL A 169 -5.51 22.65 9.25
C VAL A 169 -4.11 22.86 9.82
N SER A 170 -3.53 21.83 10.45
CA SER A 170 -2.09 21.85 10.72
C SER A 170 -1.32 21.61 9.43
N PHE A 171 -0.66 22.66 8.93
CA PHE A 171 0.11 22.62 7.69
C PHE A 171 1.60 22.42 8.00
N LEU A 172 2.24 23.44 8.57
CA LEU A 172 3.68 23.43 8.85
C LEU A 172 4.00 22.78 10.21
N GLY A 173 3.05 22.77 11.14
CA GLY A 173 3.18 22.11 12.45
C GLY A 173 2.68 20.66 12.45
N ASN A 174 2.59 20.02 11.28
CA ASN A 174 1.93 18.73 11.14
C ASN A 174 2.63 17.63 11.93
N GLU A 175 1.83 16.74 12.52
CA GLU A 175 2.38 15.71 13.38
C GLU A 175 3.03 14.54 12.65
N HIS A 176 2.47 14.20 11.49
CA HIS A 176 2.83 13.03 10.70
C HIS A 176 3.09 13.45 9.24
N PRO A 177 4.23 14.11 8.96
CA PRO A 177 4.52 14.70 7.65
C PRO A 177 4.74 13.69 6.52
N TRP A 178 4.77 12.38 6.81
CA TRP A 178 5.04 11.31 5.85
C TRP A 178 3.80 10.74 5.14
N THR A 179 2.60 11.05 5.59
CA THR A 179 1.35 10.45 5.08
C THR A 179 0.36 11.54 4.70
N LEU A 180 -0.50 11.27 3.72
CA LEU A 180 -1.51 12.22 3.23
C LEU A 180 -0.88 13.57 2.85
N ARG A 181 0.30 13.56 2.23
CA ARG A 181 1.09 14.76 1.93
C ARG A 181 1.71 14.65 0.53
N PRO A 182 0.98 15.04 -0.53
CA PRO A 182 1.59 15.19 -1.85
C PRO A 182 2.63 16.32 -1.82
N ASN A 183 3.92 16.00 -1.64
CA ASN A 183 4.96 16.99 -1.36
C ASN A 183 5.13 17.95 -2.53
N TRP A 184 5.05 17.47 -3.76
CA TRP A 184 5.11 18.31 -4.96
C TRP A 184 4.09 19.46 -4.93
N LEU A 185 2.83 19.16 -4.62
CA LEU A 185 1.75 20.14 -4.69
C LEU A 185 1.74 21.06 -3.46
N TRP A 186 2.09 20.53 -2.28
CA TRP A 186 2.33 21.37 -1.10
C TRP A 186 3.50 22.35 -1.33
N ASN A 187 4.55 21.93 -2.04
CA ASN A 187 5.65 22.82 -2.42
C ASN A 187 5.23 23.89 -3.43
N ASP A 188 4.29 23.61 -4.33
CA ASP A 188 3.70 24.62 -5.20
C ASP A 188 2.83 25.63 -4.42
N VAL A 189 2.08 25.16 -3.41
CA VAL A 189 1.39 26.06 -2.46
C VAL A 189 2.40 26.93 -1.70
N ILE A 190 3.54 26.39 -1.27
CA ILE A 190 4.60 27.18 -0.61
C ILE A 190 5.14 28.25 -1.55
N LYS A 191 5.45 27.92 -2.82
CA LYS A 191 5.89 28.92 -3.82
C LYS A 191 4.86 30.02 -4.03
N MET A 192 3.57 29.66 -4.06
CA MET A 192 2.48 30.63 -4.10
C MET A 192 2.49 31.53 -2.85
N LEU A 193 2.66 30.96 -1.65
CA LEU A 193 2.70 31.71 -0.39
C LEU A 193 3.92 32.66 -0.30
N GLN A 194 5.09 32.19 -0.73
CA GLN A 194 6.31 32.99 -0.82
C GLN A 194 6.14 34.16 -1.78
N THR A 195 5.61 33.92 -2.98
CA THR A 195 5.54 34.93 -4.05
C THR A 195 4.43 35.95 -3.79
N ASN A 196 3.22 35.49 -3.45
CA ASN A 196 2.05 36.37 -3.32
C ASN A 196 1.97 37.05 -1.95
N PHE A 197 2.51 36.40 -0.91
CA PHE A 197 2.38 36.87 0.47
C PHE A 197 3.71 37.11 1.18
N GLN A 198 4.86 36.90 0.52
CA GLN A 198 6.20 37.15 1.08
C GLN A 198 6.44 36.37 2.38
N LEU A 199 5.84 35.17 2.50
CA LEU A 199 6.02 34.31 3.65
C LEU A 199 7.37 33.57 3.56
N PRO A 200 8.25 33.66 4.58
CA PRO A 200 9.56 33.02 4.64
C PRO A 200 9.50 31.51 4.97
N VAL A 201 8.62 30.78 4.28
CA VAL A 201 8.45 29.33 4.43
C VAL A 201 9.49 28.62 3.57
N ARG A 202 10.08 27.54 4.06
CA ARG A 202 11.02 26.67 3.32
C ARG A 202 10.26 25.54 2.62
N PRO A 203 10.77 25.00 1.51
CA PRO A 203 10.18 23.81 0.89
C PRO A 203 10.03 22.64 1.89
N LEU A 204 8.97 21.87 1.75
CA LEU A 204 8.82 20.59 2.44
C LEU A 204 9.76 19.56 1.81
N LEU A 205 10.59 18.95 2.64
CA LEU A 205 11.38 17.79 2.26
C LEU A 205 10.56 16.53 2.60
N PRO A 206 10.45 15.57 1.67
CA PRO A 206 9.78 14.30 1.96
C PRO A 206 10.41 13.61 3.16
N THR A 207 9.58 13.14 4.10
CA THR A 207 10.08 12.31 5.23
C THR A 207 10.47 10.90 4.77
N ILE A 208 9.89 10.47 3.66
CA ILE A 208 10.10 9.19 3.00
C ILE A 208 10.65 9.52 1.63
N GLU A 209 11.88 9.10 1.38
CA GLU A 209 12.56 9.28 0.11
C GLU A 209 12.67 7.92 -0.58
N ILE A 210 12.77 7.94 -1.91
CA ILE A 210 13.18 6.76 -2.66
C ILE A 210 14.69 6.61 -2.58
N SER A 211 15.19 5.38 -2.55
CA SER A 211 16.62 5.12 -2.49
C SER A 211 17.35 5.50 -3.79
N GLY A 212 16.64 5.47 -4.93
CA GLY A 212 17.25 5.64 -6.27
C GLY A 212 18.30 4.58 -6.58
N ASN A 213 18.30 3.47 -5.83
CA ASN A 213 19.29 2.42 -5.94
C ASN A 213 18.87 1.42 -7.01
N GLN A 214 19.79 1.10 -7.93
CA GLN A 214 19.57 0.11 -8.99
C GLN A 214 20.31 -1.22 -8.72
N ASP A 215 20.96 -1.34 -7.56
CA ASP A 215 21.68 -2.55 -7.14
C ASP A 215 20.74 -3.51 -6.39
N VAL A 216 20.32 -4.58 -7.07
CA VAL A 216 19.45 -5.63 -6.54
C VAL A 216 20.01 -6.24 -5.26
N LYS A 217 21.33 -6.42 -5.15
CA LYS A 217 21.92 -7.02 -3.95
C LYS A 217 21.68 -6.14 -2.73
N LYS A 218 21.91 -4.83 -2.86
CA LYS A 218 21.61 -3.88 -1.79
C LYS A 218 20.12 -3.79 -1.50
N THR A 219 19.28 -3.88 -2.52
CA THR A 219 17.82 -3.92 -2.34
C THR A 219 17.40 -5.11 -1.48
N LEU A 220 17.98 -6.29 -1.72
CA LEU A 220 17.76 -7.47 -0.89
C LEU A 220 18.27 -7.28 0.54
N GLU A 221 19.50 -6.78 0.72
CA GLU A 221 20.09 -6.50 2.04
C GLU A 221 19.22 -5.53 2.85
N HIS A 222 18.82 -4.40 2.26
CA HIS A 222 17.94 -3.43 2.92
C HIS A 222 16.54 -3.98 3.20
N GLY A 223 16.01 -4.84 2.34
CA GLY A 223 14.72 -5.49 2.57
C GLY A 223 14.76 -6.43 3.77
N VAL A 224 15.85 -7.19 3.93
CA VAL A 224 16.09 -8.02 5.12
C VAL A 224 16.23 -7.14 6.36
N ASP A 225 17.01 -6.07 6.29
CA ASP A 225 17.18 -5.13 7.40
C ASP A 225 15.85 -4.50 7.81
N TRP A 226 14.96 -4.20 6.86
CA TRP A 226 13.61 -3.72 7.17
C TRP A 226 12.83 -4.73 8.03
N PHE A 227 12.86 -6.03 7.70
CA PHE A 227 12.19 -7.05 8.54
C PHE A 227 12.74 -7.09 9.97
N LEU A 228 14.05 -6.90 10.14
CA LEU A 228 14.71 -6.92 11.44
C LEU A 228 14.49 -5.63 12.24
N GLU A 229 14.46 -4.48 11.57
CA GLU A 229 14.50 -3.17 12.24
C GLU A 229 13.15 -2.47 12.35
N SER A 230 12.18 -2.79 11.48
CA SER A 230 10.87 -2.12 11.45
C SER A 230 9.99 -2.46 12.66
N GLY A 231 10.25 -3.59 13.32
CA GLY A 231 9.39 -4.16 14.36
C GLY A 231 8.26 -5.05 13.83
N ILE A 232 8.22 -5.33 12.52
CA ILE A 232 7.27 -6.26 11.91
C ILE A 232 7.50 -7.71 12.37
N LEU A 233 8.76 -8.09 12.64
CA LEU A 233 9.10 -9.32 13.34
C LEU A 233 9.09 -9.05 14.84
N PRO A 234 8.18 -9.67 15.63
CA PRO A 234 8.20 -9.53 17.09
C PRO A 234 9.50 -10.07 17.71
N LYS A 235 10.16 -11.00 17.01
CA LYS A 235 11.48 -11.52 17.33
C LYS A 235 12.23 -11.85 16.04
N GLU A 236 13.49 -11.44 15.96
CA GLU A 236 14.33 -11.54 14.75
C GLU A 236 14.49 -12.97 14.20
N ASP A 237 14.42 -13.99 15.07
CA ASP A 237 14.52 -15.39 14.66
C ASP A 237 13.20 -15.97 14.10
N GLY A 238 12.13 -15.17 14.01
CA GLY A 238 10.82 -15.57 13.50
C GLY A 238 10.02 -16.46 14.46
N SER A 239 10.53 -16.78 15.65
CA SER A 239 9.88 -17.75 16.55
C SER A 239 8.56 -17.26 17.17
N LEU A 240 8.23 -15.98 16.99
CA LEU A 240 6.98 -15.37 17.46
C LEU A 240 6.07 -14.93 16.29
N GLY A 241 6.31 -15.45 15.09
CA GLY A 241 5.56 -15.10 13.90
C GLY A 241 6.01 -13.79 13.25
N VAL A 242 5.16 -13.25 12.39
CA VAL A 242 5.33 -11.96 11.71
C VAL A 242 4.01 -11.20 11.74
N TYR A 243 4.08 -9.91 12.07
CA TYR A 243 2.93 -9.01 12.05
C TYR A 243 2.54 -8.63 10.62
N GLU A 244 1.30 -8.21 10.42
CA GLU A 244 0.74 -7.94 9.09
C GLU A 244 1.40 -6.73 8.42
N ASN A 245 1.28 -5.53 9.01
CA ASN A 245 1.69 -4.30 8.33
C ASN A 245 2.12 -3.15 9.26
N VAL A 246 2.71 -2.13 8.64
CA VAL A 246 2.84 -0.77 9.17
C VAL A 246 1.63 0.04 8.70
N HIS A 247 0.84 0.56 9.63
CA HIS A 247 -0.42 1.24 9.31
C HIS A 247 -0.19 2.54 8.53
N SER A 248 -0.97 2.74 7.45
CA SER A 248 -0.84 3.87 6.49
C SER A 248 -0.83 5.28 7.10
N ILE A 249 -1.72 5.55 8.06
CA ILE A 249 -1.86 6.86 8.70
C ILE A 249 -1.04 7.00 10.01
N ARG A 250 -1.02 5.95 10.83
CA ARG A 250 -0.47 5.99 12.20
C ARG A 250 0.99 5.57 12.29
N SER A 251 1.49 4.86 11.27
CA SER A 251 2.81 4.23 11.23
C SER A 251 3.12 3.24 12.36
N ASP A 252 2.11 2.82 13.13
CA ASP A 252 2.27 1.76 14.11
C ASP A 252 2.16 0.39 13.46
N ILE A 253 2.78 -0.61 14.07
CA ILE A 253 2.68 -1.99 13.60
C ILE A 253 1.31 -2.55 13.95
N SER A 254 0.56 -2.98 12.93
CA SER A 254 -0.66 -3.77 13.11
C SER A 254 -0.27 -5.17 13.57
N LYS A 255 -0.62 -5.50 14.81
CA LYS A 255 -0.18 -6.74 15.48
C LYS A 255 -1.03 -7.97 15.14
N ASP A 256 -1.74 -7.91 14.02
CA ASP A 256 -2.49 -9.03 13.50
C ASP A 256 -1.53 -10.05 12.88
N PHE A 257 -1.83 -11.34 13.07
CA PHE A 257 -1.08 -12.44 12.50
C PHE A 257 -1.97 -13.16 11.48
N ARG A 258 -1.43 -13.35 10.26
CA ARG A 258 -2.11 -13.96 9.13
C ARG A 258 -1.29 -15.11 8.52
N PRO A 259 -1.85 -16.31 8.30
CA PRO A 259 -1.08 -17.45 7.79
C PRO A 259 -0.42 -17.24 6.43
N ASP A 260 -1.10 -16.59 5.50
CA ASP A 260 -0.58 -16.21 4.18
C ASP A 260 0.65 -15.27 4.32
N CYS A 261 0.58 -14.27 5.20
CA CYS A 261 1.72 -13.38 5.47
C CYS A 261 2.94 -14.12 6.04
N HIS A 262 2.72 -15.10 6.92
CA HIS A 262 3.78 -15.97 7.44
C HIS A 262 4.36 -16.85 6.34
N ALA A 263 3.51 -17.44 5.49
CA ALA A 263 3.94 -18.29 4.39
C ALA A 263 4.80 -17.51 3.39
N HIS A 264 4.36 -16.32 2.96
CA HIS A 264 5.16 -15.44 2.10
C HIS A 264 6.51 -15.09 2.72
N THR A 265 6.52 -14.70 3.99
CA THR A 265 7.75 -14.32 4.71
C THR A 265 8.69 -15.52 4.90
N ALA A 266 8.14 -16.72 5.15
CA ALA A 266 8.91 -17.95 5.22
C ALA A 266 9.56 -18.30 3.87
N LEU A 267 8.80 -18.23 2.77
CA LEU A 267 9.34 -18.44 1.43
C LEU A 267 10.49 -17.48 1.14
N PHE A 268 10.31 -16.20 1.43
CA PHE A 268 11.34 -15.18 1.30
C PHE A 268 12.62 -15.55 2.08
N PHE A 269 12.51 -15.83 3.39
CA PHE A 269 13.69 -16.14 4.20
C PHE A 269 14.37 -17.45 3.79
N HIS A 270 13.63 -18.44 3.31
CA HIS A 270 14.21 -19.65 2.76
C HIS A 270 15.08 -19.34 1.54
N LEU A 271 14.52 -18.63 0.54
CA LEU A 271 15.24 -18.23 -0.67
C LEU A 271 16.43 -17.31 -0.35
N TYR A 272 16.27 -16.41 0.62
CA TYR A 272 17.37 -15.55 1.06
C TYR A 272 18.50 -16.35 1.71
N GLY A 273 18.18 -17.41 2.46
CA GLY A 273 19.16 -18.36 3.00
C GLY A 273 19.94 -19.07 1.89
N GLU A 274 19.26 -19.54 0.85
CA GLU A 274 19.92 -20.14 -0.32
C GLU A 274 20.83 -19.13 -1.04
N TYR A 275 20.34 -17.91 -1.27
CA TYR A 275 21.07 -16.84 -1.97
C TYR A 275 22.31 -16.39 -1.19
N SER A 276 22.15 -16.12 0.10
CA SER A 276 23.24 -15.65 0.98
C SER A 276 24.16 -16.76 1.47
N LYS A 277 23.74 -18.03 1.32
CA LYS A 277 24.42 -19.23 1.86
C LYS A 277 24.59 -19.15 3.38
N ASP A 278 23.57 -18.65 4.06
CA ASP A 278 23.50 -18.53 5.52
C ASP A 278 22.24 -19.25 6.04
N ASP A 279 22.44 -20.43 6.63
CA ASP A 279 21.38 -21.31 7.13
C ASP A 279 20.52 -20.66 8.24
N ARG A 280 21.01 -19.57 8.86
CA ARG A 280 20.22 -18.80 9.82
C ARG A 280 18.89 -18.36 9.22
N TRP A 281 18.86 -17.94 7.95
CA TRP A 281 17.64 -17.48 7.32
C TRP A 281 16.67 -18.62 7.02
N SER A 282 17.19 -19.78 6.64
CA SER A 282 16.38 -21.00 6.54
C SER A 282 15.78 -21.40 7.91
N ALA A 283 16.49 -21.15 9.02
CA ALA A 283 15.94 -21.34 10.36
C ALA A 283 14.83 -20.34 10.69
N VAL A 284 14.94 -19.07 10.28
CA VAL A 284 13.86 -18.07 10.40
C VAL A 284 12.61 -18.54 9.63
N SER A 285 12.78 -18.99 8.38
CA SER A 285 11.70 -19.58 7.59
C SER A 285 11.01 -20.74 8.34
N ALA A 286 11.79 -21.66 8.91
CA ALA A 286 11.23 -22.80 9.62
C ALA A 286 10.45 -22.37 10.86
N ASN A 287 11.00 -21.43 11.64
CA ASN A 287 10.36 -20.90 12.85
C ASN A 287 9.01 -20.23 12.56
N LEU A 288 8.91 -19.46 11.47
CA LEU A 288 7.67 -18.81 11.05
C LEU A 288 6.56 -19.83 10.73
N LEU A 289 6.90 -20.93 10.06
CA LEU A 289 5.93 -22.00 9.75
C LEU A 289 5.58 -22.81 10.99
N THR A 290 6.57 -23.14 11.83
CA THR A 290 6.35 -23.83 13.10
C THR A 290 5.44 -23.02 14.03
N TYR A 291 5.55 -21.69 14.03
CA TYR A 291 4.63 -20.81 14.75
C TYR A 291 3.17 -21.04 14.30
N LEU A 292 2.90 -21.07 13.00
CA LEU A 292 1.56 -21.33 12.48
C LEU A 292 1.00 -22.69 12.91
N PHE A 293 1.85 -23.73 12.93
CA PHE A 293 1.44 -25.08 13.30
C PHE A 293 1.11 -25.19 14.78
N ASN A 294 1.93 -24.56 15.64
CA ASN A 294 1.79 -24.63 17.09
C ASN A 294 0.61 -23.79 17.61
N GLU A 295 0.34 -22.65 16.98
CA GLU A 295 -0.75 -21.74 17.39
C GLU A 295 -2.13 -22.16 16.86
N GLY A 296 -2.21 -23.30 16.15
CA GLY A 296 -3.48 -23.90 15.73
C GLY A 296 -4.24 -23.06 14.70
N TYR A 297 -3.53 -22.48 13.73
CA TYR A 297 -4.16 -21.76 12.62
C TYR A 297 -4.84 -22.70 11.64
N GLN A 298 -4.29 -23.90 11.41
CA GLN A 298 -4.93 -24.91 10.57
C GLN A 298 -5.87 -25.79 11.39
N ASP A 299 -7.05 -26.07 10.85
CA ASP A 299 -7.91 -27.09 11.40
C ASP A 299 -7.43 -28.49 11.01
N THR A 300 -6.96 -29.27 11.98
CA THR A 300 -6.51 -30.65 11.77
C THR A 300 -7.45 -31.71 12.35
N ASP A 301 -8.67 -31.34 12.69
CA ASP A 301 -9.68 -32.26 13.19
C ASP A 301 -10.44 -32.93 12.03
N PRO A 302 -10.26 -34.24 11.78
CA PRO A 302 -10.87 -34.92 10.63
C PRO A 302 -12.40 -34.92 10.63
N GLU A 303 -13.03 -34.72 11.80
CA GLU A 303 -14.48 -34.67 11.94
C GLU A 303 -15.04 -33.25 11.76
N SER A 304 -14.16 -32.25 11.60
CA SER A 304 -14.56 -30.86 11.39
C SER A 304 -14.94 -30.60 9.94
N ALA A 305 -15.97 -29.78 9.72
CA ALA A 305 -16.35 -29.34 8.38
C ALA A 305 -15.26 -28.51 7.70
N THR A 306 -14.44 -27.80 8.48
CA THR A 306 -13.36 -26.93 7.97
C THR A 306 -12.00 -27.63 7.98
N TYR A 307 -11.97 -28.97 8.14
CA TYR A 307 -10.76 -29.79 8.14
C TYR A 307 -9.84 -29.43 6.98
N GLY A 308 -8.60 -29.08 7.32
CA GLY A 308 -7.51 -28.71 6.43
C GLY A 308 -7.43 -27.24 6.02
N PHE A 309 -8.43 -26.42 6.33
CA PHE A 309 -8.38 -24.98 6.11
C PHE A 309 -7.69 -24.23 7.25
N TRP A 310 -7.21 -23.03 6.93
CA TRP A 310 -6.54 -22.11 7.83
C TRP A 310 -7.48 -20.98 8.24
N LYS A 311 -7.33 -20.49 9.46
CA LYS A 311 -7.93 -19.23 9.89
C LYS A 311 -7.36 -18.08 9.05
N TRP A 312 -8.20 -17.13 8.68
CA TRP A 312 -7.74 -15.95 7.92
C TRP A 312 -6.77 -15.06 8.72
N PHE A 313 -7.04 -14.90 10.02
CA PHE A 313 -6.19 -14.16 10.96
C PHE A 313 -6.22 -14.85 12.33
N GLN A 314 -5.49 -14.33 13.31
CA GLN A 314 -5.54 -14.77 14.72
C GLN A 314 -6.88 -14.42 15.40
N CYS A 315 -7.97 -14.99 14.90
CA CYS A 315 -9.28 -14.81 15.47
C CYS A 315 -9.43 -15.65 16.76
N PRO A 316 -10.29 -15.22 17.70
CA PRO A 316 -10.49 -15.95 18.96
C PRO A 316 -11.25 -17.28 18.79
N LYS A 317 -11.77 -17.58 17.58
CA LYS A 317 -12.41 -18.87 17.30
C LYS A 317 -11.38 -19.98 17.20
N HIS A 318 -11.75 -21.18 17.64
CA HIS A 318 -10.90 -22.36 17.50
C HIS A 318 -10.80 -22.84 16.05
N LYS A 319 -11.85 -22.64 15.24
CA LYS A 319 -11.94 -23.09 13.85
C LYS A 319 -11.93 -21.91 12.86
N PRO A 320 -11.46 -22.13 11.62
CA PRO A 320 -11.59 -21.15 10.54
C PRO A 320 -13.04 -20.72 10.31
N ASP A 321 -13.28 -19.42 10.13
CA ASP A 321 -14.61 -18.86 9.79
C ASP A 321 -14.67 -18.39 8.33
N GLN A 322 -13.75 -17.50 7.98
CA GLN A 322 -13.54 -16.99 6.62
C GLN A 322 -12.50 -17.84 5.92
N ILE A 323 -12.94 -18.64 4.95
CA ILE A 323 -12.06 -19.50 4.16
C ILE A 323 -11.94 -18.88 2.78
N PHE A 324 -11.07 -17.87 2.68
CA PHE A 324 -10.68 -17.27 1.42
C PHE A 324 -9.82 -18.24 0.62
N SER A 325 -10.15 -18.36 -0.67
CA SER A 325 -9.51 -19.29 -1.59
C SER A 325 -8.05 -18.94 -1.83
N ASP A 326 -7.71 -17.66 -1.95
CA ASP A 326 -6.35 -17.16 -2.15
C ASP A 326 -5.46 -17.32 -0.92
N ASP A 327 -5.88 -16.83 0.25
CA ASP A 327 -5.08 -16.90 1.47
C ASP A 327 -4.70 -18.34 1.83
N ASN A 328 -5.67 -19.27 1.74
CA ASN A 328 -5.41 -20.69 2.00
C ASN A 328 -4.48 -21.32 0.94
N SER A 329 -4.60 -20.89 -0.32
CA SER A 329 -3.80 -21.43 -1.42
C SER A 329 -2.36 -20.97 -1.35
N TRP A 330 -2.08 -19.75 -0.89
CA TRP A 330 -0.72 -19.30 -0.64
C TRP A 330 0.01 -20.17 0.38
N VAL A 331 -0.66 -20.50 1.49
CA VAL A 331 -0.08 -21.40 2.50
C VAL A 331 0.20 -22.78 1.90
N ALA A 332 -0.75 -23.35 1.14
CA ALA A 332 -0.55 -24.63 0.48
C ALA A 332 0.60 -24.60 -0.54
N LEU A 333 0.65 -23.58 -1.41
CA LEU A 333 1.71 -23.39 -2.40
C LEU A 333 3.08 -23.37 -1.74
N VAL A 334 3.26 -22.51 -0.72
CA VAL A 334 4.55 -22.34 -0.03
C VAL A 334 4.97 -23.63 0.66
N LEU A 335 4.09 -24.26 1.43
CA LEU A 335 4.42 -25.49 2.15
C LEU A 335 4.86 -26.60 1.20
N LEU A 336 4.14 -26.77 0.07
CA LEU A 336 4.45 -27.81 -0.91
C LEU A 336 5.73 -27.50 -1.69
N TYR A 337 5.97 -26.24 -2.05
CA TYR A 337 7.23 -25.81 -2.65
C TYR A 337 8.41 -26.08 -1.70
N LEU A 338 8.30 -25.62 -0.45
CA LEU A 338 9.35 -25.81 0.56
C LEU A 338 9.58 -27.28 0.89
N TYR A 339 8.54 -28.12 0.91
CA TYR A 339 8.73 -29.57 1.02
C TYR A 339 9.61 -30.12 -0.11
N ARG A 340 9.38 -29.72 -1.37
CA ARG A 340 10.23 -30.18 -2.48
C ARG A 340 11.68 -29.73 -2.37
N LYS A 341 11.93 -28.60 -1.71
CA LYS A 341 13.29 -28.07 -1.47
C LYS A 341 13.98 -28.67 -0.26
N THR A 342 13.23 -28.95 0.81
CA THR A 342 13.78 -29.29 2.13
C THR A 342 13.57 -30.74 2.56
N GLY A 343 12.58 -31.43 1.97
CA GLY A 343 12.16 -32.77 2.38
C GLY A 343 11.43 -32.84 3.73
N ILE A 344 11.04 -31.71 4.33
CA ILE A 344 10.34 -31.69 5.63
C ILE A 344 8.91 -32.22 5.47
N GLU A 345 8.65 -33.42 5.98
CA GLU A 345 7.37 -34.12 5.80
C GLU A 345 6.17 -33.38 6.42
N GLU A 346 6.35 -32.61 7.51
CA GLU A 346 5.24 -31.82 8.06
C GLU A 346 4.73 -30.79 7.05
N TYR A 347 5.61 -30.16 6.26
CA TYR A 347 5.17 -29.21 5.22
C TYR A 347 4.34 -29.89 4.15
N LYS A 348 4.72 -31.10 3.74
CA LYS A 348 3.94 -31.92 2.81
C LYS A 348 2.57 -32.28 3.38
N GLU A 349 2.53 -32.80 4.60
CA GLU A 349 1.30 -33.20 5.26
C GLU A 349 0.32 -32.03 5.36
N ARG A 350 0.79 -30.90 5.91
CA ARG A 350 0.01 -29.68 6.11
C ARG A 350 -0.45 -29.07 4.79
N GLY A 351 0.45 -28.98 3.81
CA GLY A 351 0.17 -28.41 2.50
C GLY A 351 -0.81 -29.27 1.68
N LEU A 352 -0.63 -30.60 1.68
CA LEU A 352 -1.55 -31.51 0.99
C LEU A 352 -2.92 -31.56 1.65
N LEU A 353 -2.97 -31.47 2.98
CA LEU A 353 -4.23 -31.39 3.71
C LEU A 353 -5.05 -30.20 3.20
N THR A 354 -4.47 -29.01 3.10
CA THR A 354 -5.14 -27.83 2.54
C THR A 354 -5.46 -28.00 1.05
N ALA A 355 -4.53 -28.51 0.24
CA ALA A 355 -4.76 -28.73 -1.18
C ALA A 355 -5.94 -29.67 -1.43
N TYR A 356 -6.07 -30.76 -0.69
CA TYR A 356 -7.22 -31.66 -0.80
C TYR A 356 -8.52 -31.01 -0.34
N SER A 357 -8.51 -30.16 0.70
CA SER A 357 -9.70 -29.41 1.12
C SER A 357 -10.14 -28.39 0.07
N LEU A 358 -9.20 -27.67 -0.55
CA LEU A 358 -9.44 -26.81 -1.70
C LEU A 358 -10.03 -27.61 -2.88
N LEU A 359 -9.39 -28.73 -3.26
CA LEU A 359 -9.86 -29.61 -4.34
C LEU A 359 -11.28 -30.14 -4.06
N ASN A 360 -11.59 -30.44 -2.80
CA ASN A 360 -12.90 -30.94 -2.40
C ASN A 360 -14.02 -29.89 -2.43
N THR A 361 -13.69 -28.64 -2.70
CA THR A 361 -14.65 -27.54 -2.79
C THR A 361 -14.63 -26.84 -4.15
N GLN A 362 -13.79 -27.28 -5.09
CA GLN A 362 -13.89 -26.88 -6.49
C GLN A 362 -15.06 -27.57 -7.18
N ASN A 363 -15.76 -26.81 -8.03
CA ASN A 363 -16.78 -27.32 -8.93
C ASN A 363 -16.17 -28.00 -10.16
N LYS A 364 -17.03 -28.48 -11.07
CA LYS A 364 -16.63 -29.20 -12.29
C LYS A 364 -15.81 -28.36 -13.28
N GLU A 365 -15.94 -27.04 -13.23
CA GLU A 365 -15.16 -26.11 -14.04
C GLU A 365 -13.80 -25.79 -13.40
N GLY A 366 -13.51 -26.35 -12.21
CA GLY A 366 -12.26 -26.13 -11.50
C GLY A 366 -12.19 -24.81 -10.75
N LEU A 367 -13.35 -24.25 -10.37
CA LEU A 367 -13.47 -22.97 -9.65
C LEU A 367 -14.37 -23.12 -8.41
N ARG A 368 -14.33 -22.15 -7.48
CA ARG A 368 -15.21 -22.08 -6.29
C ARG A 368 -15.56 -20.65 -5.92
N PRO A 369 -16.46 -20.42 -4.95
CA PRO A 369 -16.66 -19.08 -4.39
C PRO A 369 -15.38 -18.50 -3.76
N GLU A 370 -15.23 -17.18 -3.80
CA GLU A 370 -14.07 -16.42 -3.30
C GLU A 370 -13.76 -16.71 -1.84
N CYS A 371 -14.81 -16.74 -1.03
CA CYS A 371 -14.76 -17.05 0.39
C CYS A 371 -15.91 -18.01 0.71
N ILE A 372 -15.61 -19.11 1.38
CA ILE A 372 -16.63 -19.99 1.97
C ILE A 372 -16.65 -19.74 3.48
N ARG A 373 -17.84 -19.57 4.06
CA ARG A 373 -18.00 -19.43 5.51
C ARG A 373 -18.11 -20.79 6.19
N GLU A 374 -17.60 -20.91 7.42
CA GLU A 374 -17.70 -22.13 8.24
C GLU A 374 -19.14 -22.68 8.28
N GLN A 375 -20.10 -21.81 8.60
CA GLN A 375 -21.51 -22.19 8.72
C GLN A 375 -22.06 -22.70 7.39
N GLU A 376 -21.66 -22.10 6.28
CA GLU A 376 -22.09 -22.54 4.95
C GLU A 376 -21.55 -23.93 4.62
N LEU A 377 -20.29 -24.19 4.98
CA LEU A 377 -19.65 -25.49 4.77
C LEU A 377 -20.26 -26.57 5.67
N LEU A 378 -20.61 -26.24 6.91
CA LEU A 378 -21.33 -27.12 7.84
C LEU A 378 -22.73 -27.50 7.32
N GLU A 379 -23.49 -26.53 6.81
CA GLU A 379 -24.86 -26.74 6.38
C GLU A 379 -24.97 -27.45 5.02
N LYS A 380 -24.13 -27.05 4.06
CA LYS A 380 -24.23 -27.51 2.67
C LYS A 380 -23.31 -28.70 2.37
N GLY A 381 -22.22 -28.83 3.10
CA GLY A 381 -21.17 -29.82 2.87
C GLY A 381 -20.37 -29.57 1.57
N THR A 382 -19.26 -30.27 1.42
CA THR A 382 -18.36 -30.16 0.26
C THR A 382 -19.02 -30.56 -1.07
N SER A 383 -19.93 -31.55 -1.03
CA SER A 383 -20.67 -32.02 -2.21
C SER A 383 -21.53 -30.94 -2.86
N PHE A 384 -22.03 -29.95 -2.09
CA PHE A 384 -22.76 -28.82 -2.64
C PHE A 384 -21.84 -28.00 -3.58
N PHE A 385 -20.67 -27.59 -3.09
CA PHE A 385 -19.74 -26.77 -3.85
C PHE A 385 -19.22 -27.50 -5.10
N LYS A 386 -18.92 -28.80 -5.00
CA LYS A 386 -18.51 -29.63 -6.15
C LYS A 386 -19.53 -29.66 -7.30
N ASN A 387 -20.81 -29.54 -6.97
CA ASN A 387 -21.91 -29.57 -7.95
C ASN A 387 -22.49 -28.19 -8.24
N SER A 388 -22.00 -27.15 -7.58
CA SER A 388 -22.47 -25.79 -7.76
C SER A 388 -22.01 -25.22 -9.09
N THR A 389 -22.78 -24.28 -9.62
CA THR A 389 -22.36 -23.41 -10.73
C THR A 389 -21.88 -22.04 -10.23
N GLU A 390 -21.96 -21.79 -8.92
CA GLU A 390 -21.44 -20.59 -8.29
C GLU A 390 -19.92 -20.71 -8.16
N ALA A 391 -19.23 -19.73 -8.71
CA ALA A 391 -17.78 -19.64 -8.69
C ALA A 391 -17.32 -18.18 -8.79
N SER A 392 -16.11 -17.93 -8.32
CA SER A 392 -15.39 -16.70 -8.58
C SER A 392 -14.90 -16.70 -10.02
N MET A 393 -15.27 -15.65 -10.77
CA MET A 393 -14.65 -15.31 -12.04
C MET A 393 -13.53 -14.27 -11.84
N ASN A 394 -12.93 -14.21 -10.65
CA ASN A 394 -11.87 -13.26 -10.34
C ASN A 394 -10.52 -13.98 -10.24
N PRO A 395 -9.57 -13.69 -11.14
CA PRO A 395 -8.27 -14.33 -11.12
C PRO A 395 -7.49 -14.13 -9.81
N HIS A 396 -7.79 -13.09 -9.04
CA HIS A 396 -7.19 -12.88 -7.72
C HIS A 396 -7.39 -14.10 -6.79
N PHE A 397 -8.61 -14.63 -6.75
CA PHE A 397 -8.97 -15.71 -5.83
C PHE A 397 -8.63 -17.11 -6.38
N GLU A 398 -8.75 -17.31 -7.69
CA GLU A 398 -8.66 -18.65 -8.29
C GLU A 398 -7.27 -18.99 -8.86
N SER A 399 -6.51 -18.00 -9.35
CA SER A 399 -5.23 -18.31 -10.02
C SER A 399 -4.22 -18.92 -9.06
N ILE A 400 -4.15 -18.42 -7.83
CA ILE A 400 -3.28 -18.98 -6.80
C ILE A 400 -3.74 -20.37 -6.34
N VAL A 401 -5.04 -20.68 -6.39
CA VAL A 401 -5.57 -22.04 -6.14
C VAL A 401 -5.05 -23.00 -7.19
N HIS A 402 -5.07 -22.59 -8.46
CA HIS A 402 -4.56 -23.41 -9.57
C HIS A 402 -3.05 -23.64 -9.44
N ALA A 403 -2.28 -22.61 -9.07
CA ALA A 403 -0.85 -22.74 -8.76
C ALA A 403 -0.61 -23.70 -7.57
N ALA A 404 -1.38 -23.58 -6.48
CA ALA A 404 -1.28 -24.52 -5.35
C ALA A 404 -1.57 -25.97 -5.75
N PHE A 405 -2.52 -26.20 -6.67
CA PHE A 405 -2.76 -27.52 -7.24
C PHE A 405 -1.62 -28.02 -8.12
N VAL A 406 -0.97 -27.14 -8.90
CA VAL A 406 0.27 -27.51 -9.62
C VAL A 406 1.33 -27.98 -8.62
N GLN A 407 1.53 -27.26 -7.51
CA GLN A 407 2.47 -27.70 -6.46
C GLN A 407 2.09 -29.07 -5.87
N ALA A 408 0.80 -29.29 -5.58
CA ALA A 408 0.29 -30.56 -5.04
C ALA A 408 0.47 -31.70 -6.04
N TYR A 409 0.24 -31.45 -7.33
CA TYR A 409 0.51 -32.41 -8.41
C TYR A 409 2.00 -32.76 -8.49
N LEU A 410 2.91 -31.77 -8.40
CA LEU A 410 4.34 -32.03 -8.43
C LEU A 410 4.80 -32.90 -7.25
N VAL A 411 4.16 -32.77 -6.09
CA VAL A 411 4.44 -33.56 -4.88
C VAL A 411 3.85 -34.98 -4.92
N THR A 412 2.63 -35.14 -5.43
CA THR A 412 1.85 -36.40 -5.32
C THR A 412 1.75 -37.19 -6.62
N LYS A 413 1.88 -36.50 -7.76
CA LYS A 413 1.51 -36.95 -9.10
C LYS A 413 0.03 -37.39 -9.19
N ASP A 414 -0.85 -36.90 -8.30
CA ASP A 414 -2.31 -37.10 -8.38
C ASP A 414 -2.91 -36.21 -9.47
N ASN A 415 -3.32 -36.82 -10.58
CA ASN A 415 -3.84 -36.11 -11.75
C ASN A 415 -5.09 -35.28 -11.48
N LYS A 416 -5.85 -35.54 -10.40
CA LYS A 416 -7.01 -34.69 -10.06
C LYS A 416 -6.61 -33.23 -9.86
N PHE A 417 -5.45 -32.97 -9.25
CA PHE A 417 -4.96 -31.59 -9.08
C PHE A 417 -4.62 -30.95 -10.42
N LYS A 418 -3.88 -31.65 -11.28
CA LYS A 418 -3.52 -31.19 -12.64
C LYS A 418 -4.77 -30.90 -13.48
N GLU A 419 -5.72 -31.82 -13.50
CA GLU A 419 -6.97 -31.69 -14.25
C GLU A 419 -7.81 -30.51 -13.76
N THR A 420 -7.99 -30.36 -12.44
CA THR A 420 -8.74 -29.25 -11.87
C THR A 420 -8.09 -27.89 -12.12
N ALA A 421 -6.76 -27.78 -11.97
CA ALA A 421 -6.03 -26.55 -12.29
C ALA A 421 -6.16 -26.18 -13.78
N TYR A 422 -5.99 -27.16 -14.66
CA TYR A 422 -6.12 -26.99 -16.10
C TYR A 422 -7.54 -26.54 -16.51
N GLN A 423 -8.58 -27.21 -16.00
CA GLN A 423 -9.97 -26.82 -16.31
C GLN A 423 -10.30 -25.44 -15.75
N GLY A 424 -9.88 -25.13 -14.52
CA GLY A 424 -10.10 -23.81 -13.91
C GLY A 424 -9.44 -22.69 -14.70
N THR A 425 -8.16 -22.87 -15.05
CA THR A 425 -7.40 -21.88 -15.83
C THR A 425 -8.01 -21.66 -17.22
N LEU A 426 -8.36 -22.73 -17.95
CA LEU A 426 -9.05 -22.59 -19.25
C LEU A 426 -10.44 -21.99 -19.12
N THR A 427 -11.17 -22.27 -18.04
CA THR A 427 -12.49 -21.67 -17.80
C THR A 427 -12.38 -20.16 -17.67
N LEU A 428 -11.42 -19.67 -16.87
CA LEU A 428 -11.14 -18.23 -16.77
C LEU A 428 -10.71 -17.65 -18.13
N LEU A 429 -9.79 -18.33 -18.83
CA LEU A 429 -9.24 -17.85 -20.11
C LEU A 429 -10.30 -17.78 -21.23
N ARG A 430 -11.18 -18.78 -21.32
CA ARG A 430 -12.25 -18.84 -22.33
C ARG A 430 -13.43 -17.92 -22.03
N ASN A 431 -13.55 -17.43 -20.79
CA ASN A 431 -14.62 -16.53 -20.36
C ASN A 431 -14.07 -15.17 -19.89
N LYS A 432 -13.04 -14.65 -20.56
CA LYS A 432 -12.41 -13.35 -20.24
C LYS A 432 -13.40 -12.18 -20.13
N ASP A 433 -14.49 -12.21 -20.90
CA ASP A 433 -15.56 -11.21 -20.89
C ASP A 433 -16.39 -11.20 -19.59
N LYS A 434 -16.32 -12.30 -18.82
CA LYS A 434 -17.01 -12.46 -17.54
C LYS A 434 -16.09 -12.32 -16.34
N LEU A 435 -14.80 -12.08 -16.57
CA LEU A 435 -13.85 -11.89 -15.48
C LEU A 435 -14.27 -10.68 -14.64
N LYS A 436 -14.16 -10.86 -13.33
CA LYS A 436 -14.35 -9.80 -12.34
C LYS A 436 -12.99 -9.44 -11.78
N TYR A 437 -12.86 -8.19 -11.36
CA TYR A 437 -11.65 -7.70 -10.74
C TYR A 437 -12.01 -7.10 -9.39
N MET A 438 -11.11 -7.21 -8.41
CA MET A 438 -11.33 -6.65 -7.08
C MET A 438 -10.99 -5.14 -7.07
N TYR A 439 -9.90 -4.76 -7.72
CA TYR A 439 -9.38 -3.38 -7.73
C TYR A 439 -9.13 -2.84 -9.14
N SER A 440 -8.58 -3.67 -10.01
CA SER A 440 -8.22 -3.30 -11.38
C SER A 440 -8.01 -4.55 -12.23
N LYS A 441 -8.11 -4.38 -13.55
CA LYS A 441 -7.74 -5.44 -14.49
C LYS A 441 -6.24 -5.72 -14.48
N THR A 442 -5.40 -4.70 -14.27
CA THR A 442 -3.94 -4.88 -14.11
C THR A 442 -3.60 -5.78 -12.92
N ALA A 443 -4.24 -5.58 -11.77
CA ALA A 443 -4.10 -6.46 -10.62
C ALA A 443 -4.57 -7.89 -10.94
N GLY A 444 -5.76 -8.02 -11.54
CA GLY A 444 -6.30 -9.32 -11.93
C GLY A 444 -5.38 -10.09 -12.89
N TYR A 445 -4.88 -9.42 -13.92
CA TYR A 445 -4.00 -10.01 -14.93
C TYR A 445 -2.60 -10.31 -14.38
N SER A 446 -2.09 -9.49 -13.46
CA SER A 446 -0.89 -9.83 -12.68
C SER A 446 -1.04 -11.17 -11.97
N ARG A 447 -2.19 -11.44 -11.32
CA ARG A 447 -2.46 -12.74 -10.67
C ARG A 447 -2.69 -13.88 -11.65
N PHE A 448 -3.41 -13.61 -12.73
CA PHE A 448 -3.74 -14.63 -13.71
C PHE A 448 -2.49 -15.20 -14.40
N LEU A 449 -1.48 -14.34 -14.60
CA LEU A 449 -0.22 -14.74 -15.21
C LEU A 449 0.46 -15.91 -14.48
N LEU A 450 0.35 -16.00 -13.15
CA LEU A 450 0.95 -17.10 -12.39
C LEU A 450 0.34 -18.45 -12.76
N SER A 451 -1.00 -18.56 -12.74
CA SER A 451 -1.67 -19.83 -13.06
C SER A 451 -1.47 -20.22 -14.51
N LEU A 452 -1.57 -19.27 -15.44
CA LEU A 452 -1.29 -19.52 -16.85
C LEU A 452 0.13 -20.11 -17.03
N SER A 453 1.12 -19.52 -16.38
CA SER A 453 2.52 -19.96 -16.47
C SER A 453 2.73 -21.33 -15.86
N GLU A 454 2.28 -21.56 -14.63
CA GLU A 454 2.47 -22.84 -13.93
C GLU A 454 1.68 -23.99 -14.59
N VAL A 455 0.46 -23.73 -15.05
CA VAL A 455 -0.35 -24.74 -15.74
C VAL A 455 0.26 -25.06 -17.11
N TYR A 456 0.68 -24.06 -17.87
CA TYR A 456 1.39 -24.28 -19.14
C TYR A 456 2.65 -25.15 -18.94
N ALA A 457 3.42 -24.92 -17.87
CA ALA A 457 4.62 -25.70 -17.58
C ALA A 457 4.35 -27.21 -17.46
N ILE A 458 3.17 -27.61 -16.96
CA ILE A 458 2.81 -29.02 -16.75
C ILE A 458 1.91 -29.61 -17.85
N THR A 459 1.37 -28.79 -18.76
CA THR A 459 0.47 -29.25 -19.83
C THR A 459 1.04 -29.04 -21.24
N GLY A 460 1.84 -28.01 -21.46
CA GLY A 460 2.27 -27.58 -22.79
C GLY A 460 1.11 -27.11 -23.69
N ASP A 461 0.01 -26.64 -23.10
CA ASP A 461 -1.19 -26.27 -23.85
C ASP A 461 -1.01 -24.91 -24.57
N GLU A 462 -1.16 -24.93 -25.90
CA GLU A 462 -0.94 -23.75 -26.75
C GLU A 462 -1.99 -22.64 -26.54
N GLU A 463 -3.23 -22.97 -26.16
CA GLU A 463 -4.26 -21.96 -25.86
C GLU A 463 -3.86 -21.19 -24.59
N ILE A 464 -3.32 -21.88 -23.59
CA ILE A 464 -2.76 -21.25 -22.38
C ILE A 464 -1.55 -20.38 -22.73
N HIS A 465 -0.66 -20.84 -23.62
CA HIS A 465 0.48 -20.04 -24.08
C HIS A 465 0.04 -18.74 -24.79
N GLU A 466 -0.97 -18.80 -25.67
CA GLU A 466 -1.57 -17.62 -26.28
C GLU A 466 -2.15 -16.67 -25.21
N GLY A 467 -2.79 -17.22 -24.18
CA GLY A 467 -3.27 -16.48 -23.01
C GLY A 467 -2.18 -15.76 -22.23
N ILE A 468 -1.02 -16.40 -22.02
CA ILE A 468 0.16 -15.75 -21.40
C ILE A 468 0.55 -14.53 -22.21
N MET A 469 0.68 -14.67 -23.53
CA MET A 469 1.14 -13.57 -24.40
C MET A 469 0.14 -12.42 -24.46
N GLU A 470 -1.17 -12.69 -24.42
CA GLU A 470 -2.20 -11.65 -24.34
C GLU A 470 -2.16 -10.87 -23.02
N VAL A 471 -2.00 -11.58 -21.89
CA VAL A 471 -1.86 -10.95 -20.57
C VAL A 471 -0.61 -10.08 -20.53
N ILE A 472 0.52 -10.58 -21.03
CA ILE A 472 1.78 -9.83 -21.11
C ILE A 472 1.63 -8.59 -22.00
N GLN A 473 0.98 -8.72 -23.16
CA GLN A 473 0.73 -7.58 -24.04
C GLN A 473 -0.10 -6.50 -23.34
N TYR A 474 -1.15 -6.88 -22.60
CA TYR A 474 -1.96 -5.93 -21.84
C TYR A 474 -1.15 -5.25 -20.72
N LEU A 475 -0.38 -6.02 -19.95
CA LEU A 475 0.43 -5.47 -18.85
C LEU A 475 1.55 -4.55 -19.39
N ALA A 476 2.23 -4.94 -20.46
CA ALA A 476 3.27 -4.13 -21.10
C ALA A 476 2.71 -2.82 -21.69
N ALA A 477 1.48 -2.82 -22.20
CA ALA A 477 0.82 -1.59 -22.67
C ALA A 477 0.54 -0.58 -21.54
N ASN A 478 0.52 -1.02 -20.28
CA ASN A 478 0.35 -0.19 -19.09
C ASN A 478 1.67 0.02 -18.32
N GLN A 479 2.80 -0.40 -18.88
CA GLN A 479 4.11 -0.18 -18.26
C GLN A 479 4.58 1.25 -18.52
N HIS A 480 4.79 1.99 -17.45
CA HIS A 480 5.35 3.34 -17.48
C HIS A 480 6.83 3.32 -17.85
N GLU A 481 7.40 4.46 -18.27
CA GLU A 481 8.84 4.57 -18.62
C GLU A 481 9.78 4.22 -17.45
N LEU A 482 9.31 4.38 -16.21
CA LEU A 482 10.01 3.96 -15.00
C LEU A 482 10.05 2.43 -14.82
N GLY A 483 9.20 1.69 -15.53
CA GLY A 483 9.09 0.23 -15.48
C GLY A 483 7.95 -0.32 -14.62
N GLY A 484 7.30 0.52 -13.82
CA GLY A 484 6.10 0.13 -13.05
C GLY A 484 4.86 0.02 -13.91
N ILE A 485 3.95 -0.87 -13.54
CA ILE A 485 2.61 -0.98 -14.14
C ILE A 485 1.67 0.01 -13.47
N GLU A 486 1.08 0.89 -14.29
CA GLU A 486 0.01 1.78 -13.87
C GLU A 486 -1.30 1.01 -13.71
N GLU A 487 -2.01 1.25 -12.62
CA GLU A 487 -3.32 0.68 -12.36
C GLU A 487 -4.36 1.16 -13.38
N THR A 488 -5.06 0.20 -14.00
CA THR A 488 -5.98 0.48 -15.11
C THR A 488 -7.21 -0.44 -15.08
N ASP A 489 -8.33 0.09 -15.57
CA ASP A 489 -9.65 -0.54 -15.65
C ASP A 489 -10.21 -0.91 -14.26
N ASN A 490 -10.43 0.12 -13.44
CA ASN A 490 -11.13 -0.01 -12.15
C ASN A 490 -12.59 -0.49 -12.37
N PRO A 491 -13.02 -1.63 -11.79
CA PRO A 491 -14.37 -2.15 -11.98
C PRO A 491 -15.44 -1.40 -11.18
N ASP A 492 -15.06 -0.70 -10.11
CA ASP A 492 -15.98 0.02 -9.21
C ASP A 492 -15.33 1.30 -8.64
N PRO A 493 -15.22 2.37 -9.44
CA PRO A 493 -14.63 3.64 -9.00
C PRO A 493 -15.45 4.35 -7.92
N GLU A 494 -16.68 3.93 -7.65
CA GLU A 494 -17.57 4.55 -6.64
C GLU A 494 -17.37 3.95 -5.22
N ARG A 495 -16.60 2.86 -5.08
CA ARG A 495 -16.27 2.19 -3.81
C ARG A 495 -15.35 3.01 -2.88
N TYR A 496 -15.01 4.24 -3.25
CA TYR A 496 -14.14 5.10 -2.45
C TYR A 496 -14.74 5.38 -1.07
N GLY A 497 -13.98 5.10 0.01
CA GLY A 497 -14.35 5.48 1.37
C GLY A 497 -15.42 4.61 2.03
N THR A 498 -15.84 3.52 1.38
CA THR A 498 -16.90 2.62 1.91
C THR A 498 -16.35 1.34 2.52
N GLU A 499 -15.27 0.81 1.97
CA GLU A 499 -14.65 -0.46 2.36
C GLU A 499 -13.24 -0.59 1.73
N ASP A 500 -12.75 -1.81 1.58
CA ASP A 500 -11.53 -2.16 0.86
C ASP A 500 -11.62 -1.75 -0.62
N THR A 501 -10.64 -1.00 -1.15
CA THR A 501 -10.71 -0.46 -2.52
C THR A 501 -9.34 -0.17 -3.12
N GLY A 502 -9.31 0.13 -4.41
CA GLY A 502 -8.08 0.51 -5.12
C GLY A 502 -7.53 1.87 -4.64
N VAL A 503 -6.25 2.10 -4.89
CA VAL A 503 -5.57 3.39 -4.63
C VAL A 503 -5.63 4.36 -5.81
N PHE A 504 -6.53 4.10 -6.76
CA PHE A 504 -6.83 4.92 -7.92
C PHE A 504 -8.33 4.83 -8.23
N ARG A 505 -8.88 5.81 -8.95
CA ARG A 505 -10.29 5.76 -9.38
C ARG A 505 -10.41 5.61 -10.88
N MET A 506 -9.72 6.44 -11.64
CA MET A 506 -9.83 6.50 -13.09
C MET A 506 -8.50 6.13 -13.75
N ASN A 507 -8.57 5.62 -14.97
CA ASN A 507 -7.38 5.36 -15.80
C ASN A 507 -6.59 6.66 -16.02
N HIS A 508 -5.26 6.54 -16.20
CA HIS A 508 -4.36 7.66 -16.44
C HIS A 508 -4.17 8.59 -15.22
N GLU A 509 -4.36 8.06 -14.02
CA GLU A 509 -3.99 8.75 -12.78
C GLU A 509 -2.49 8.58 -12.47
N GLY A 510 -1.76 7.71 -13.16
CA GLY A 510 -0.32 7.53 -12.96
C GLY A 510 0.00 6.89 -11.61
N ILE A 511 -0.85 5.97 -11.14
CA ILE A 511 -0.72 5.27 -9.85
C ILE A 511 -0.28 3.82 -10.07
N ALA A 512 0.80 3.40 -9.43
CA ALA A 512 1.21 2.00 -9.33
C ALA A 512 0.87 1.42 -7.95
N ASP A 513 0.23 0.24 -7.91
CA ASP A 513 -0.13 -0.48 -6.68
C ASP A 513 0.84 -1.65 -6.42
N GLN A 514 1.53 -1.59 -5.27
CA GLN A 514 2.58 -2.51 -4.83
C GLN A 514 2.07 -3.51 -3.79
N LEU A 515 0.77 -3.49 -3.50
CA LEU A 515 0.09 -4.50 -2.71
C LEU A 515 -0.55 -5.55 -3.62
N TYR A 516 -1.17 -5.14 -4.73
CA TYR A 516 -1.96 -6.05 -5.55
C TYR A 516 -1.42 -6.36 -6.95
N THR A 517 -0.54 -5.51 -7.51
CA THR A 517 -0.11 -5.62 -8.91
C THR A 517 1.40 -5.84 -9.05
N ASN A 518 2.21 -4.81 -8.79
CA ASN A 518 3.62 -4.76 -9.21
C ASN A 518 4.52 -5.74 -8.45
N ASN A 519 4.31 -5.86 -7.14
CA ASN A 519 5.01 -6.81 -6.26
C ASN A 519 4.87 -8.26 -6.73
N PHE A 520 3.64 -8.73 -6.96
CA PHE A 520 3.40 -10.10 -7.42
C PHE A 520 3.79 -10.30 -8.88
N LEU A 521 3.59 -9.28 -9.71
CA LEU A 521 3.97 -9.37 -11.12
C LEU A 521 5.47 -9.61 -11.30
N LEU A 522 6.32 -9.14 -10.38
CA LEU A 522 7.76 -9.41 -10.45
C LEU A 522 8.03 -10.92 -10.45
N MET A 523 7.43 -11.65 -9.50
CA MET A 523 7.52 -13.11 -9.47
C MET A 523 6.80 -13.75 -10.67
N ASN A 524 5.57 -13.32 -10.98
CA ASN A 524 4.74 -13.98 -11.97
C ASN A 524 5.27 -13.81 -13.40
N ALA A 525 5.85 -12.66 -13.73
CA ALA A 525 6.53 -12.43 -15.00
C ALA A 525 7.84 -13.22 -15.11
N TRP A 526 8.52 -13.47 -13.98
CA TRP A 526 9.68 -14.37 -13.96
C TRP A 526 9.27 -15.82 -14.27
N GLU A 527 8.22 -16.33 -13.64
CA GLU A 527 7.67 -17.65 -13.96
C GLU A 527 7.23 -17.75 -15.43
N ALA A 528 6.53 -16.73 -15.93
CA ALA A 528 6.14 -16.63 -17.34
C ALA A 528 7.34 -16.68 -18.29
N TRP A 529 8.43 -15.96 -17.95
CA TRP A 529 9.65 -15.99 -18.75
C TRP A 529 10.33 -17.36 -18.72
N LYS A 530 10.38 -18.02 -17.56
CA LYS A 530 11.00 -19.35 -17.43
C LYS A 530 10.30 -20.41 -18.28
N VAL A 531 8.99 -20.29 -18.48
CA VAL A 531 8.21 -21.25 -19.28
C VAL A 531 8.12 -20.89 -20.77
N THR A 532 8.12 -19.60 -21.12
CA THR A 532 7.98 -19.15 -22.53
C THR A 532 9.32 -18.87 -23.23
N GLY A 533 10.33 -18.42 -22.48
CA GLY A 533 11.59 -17.92 -23.02
C GLY A 533 11.43 -16.69 -23.92
N ASP A 534 10.29 -16.01 -23.86
CA ASP A 534 9.96 -14.89 -24.74
C ASP A 534 10.64 -13.59 -24.27
N ALA A 535 11.20 -12.84 -25.22
CA ALA A 535 11.97 -11.63 -24.95
C ALA A 535 11.10 -10.47 -24.41
N ALA A 536 9.84 -10.36 -24.85
CA ALA A 536 8.93 -9.32 -24.38
C ALA A 536 8.55 -9.54 -22.90
N VAL A 537 8.39 -10.81 -22.50
CA VAL A 537 8.16 -11.17 -21.08
C VAL A 537 9.38 -10.79 -20.24
N LYS A 538 10.58 -11.04 -20.75
CA LYS A 538 11.83 -10.66 -20.06
C LYS A 538 11.98 -9.15 -19.93
N GLU A 539 11.64 -8.40 -20.99
CA GLU A 539 11.72 -6.94 -21.00
C GLU A 539 10.73 -6.33 -19.99
N LEU A 540 9.49 -6.80 -19.95
CA LEU A 540 8.49 -6.42 -18.95
C LEU A 540 9.04 -6.64 -17.52
N HIS A 541 9.53 -7.86 -17.26
CA HIS A 541 10.10 -8.23 -15.97
C HIS A 541 11.28 -7.33 -15.57
N ASP A 542 12.22 -7.10 -16.49
CA ASP A 542 13.41 -6.30 -16.19
C ASP A 542 13.07 -4.82 -15.95
N GLY A 543 12.09 -4.27 -16.66
CA GLY A 543 11.53 -2.96 -16.37
C GLY A 543 10.97 -2.88 -14.95
N LEU A 544 10.16 -3.86 -14.58
CA LEU A 544 9.55 -3.94 -13.26
C LEU A 544 10.59 -4.11 -12.13
N ALA A 545 11.62 -4.92 -12.35
CA ALA A 545 12.72 -5.10 -11.40
C ALA A 545 13.46 -3.78 -11.15
N ARG A 546 13.80 -3.02 -12.21
CA ARG A 546 14.44 -1.70 -12.07
C ARG A 546 13.56 -0.70 -11.32
N PHE A 547 12.26 -0.69 -11.62
CA PHE A 547 11.30 0.16 -10.94
C PHE A 547 11.27 -0.12 -9.44
N LEU A 548 11.10 -1.39 -9.07
CA LEU A 548 10.98 -1.79 -7.66
C LEU A 548 12.29 -1.57 -6.89
N THR A 549 13.46 -1.73 -7.52
CA THR A 549 14.74 -1.34 -6.87
C THR A 549 14.81 0.18 -6.65
N ASP A 550 14.39 0.98 -7.63
CA ASP A 550 14.50 2.44 -7.59
C ASP A 550 13.69 3.04 -6.43
N ILE A 551 12.44 2.59 -6.30
CA ILE A 551 11.47 3.18 -5.38
C ILE A 551 11.60 2.69 -3.94
N GLN A 552 12.46 1.69 -3.65
CA GLN A 552 12.64 1.18 -2.28
C GLN A 552 12.91 2.34 -1.32
N ILE A 553 12.24 2.34 -0.16
CA ILE A 553 12.26 3.47 0.76
C ILE A 553 13.64 3.64 1.41
N SER A 554 14.13 4.87 1.42
CA SER A 554 15.17 5.35 2.34
C SER A 554 14.55 6.32 3.35
N SER A 555 14.69 6.03 4.63
CA SER A 555 14.16 6.91 5.68
C SER A 555 14.96 6.80 6.98
N GLN A 556 14.93 7.87 7.78
CA GLN A 556 15.43 7.82 9.16
C GLN A 556 14.46 7.07 10.10
N LYS A 557 13.22 6.82 9.65
CA LYS A 557 12.21 6.08 10.41
C LYS A 557 12.29 4.59 10.05
N LYS A 558 12.65 3.77 11.04
CA LYS A 558 12.96 2.35 10.85
C LYS A 558 11.77 1.54 10.36
N GLU A 559 10.56 1.94 10.76
CA GLU A 559 9.32 1.31 10.29
C GLU A 559 9.13 1.40 8.76
N PHE A 560 9.80 2.35 8.09
CA PHE A 560 9.72 2.54 6.64
C PHE A 560 11.01 2.13 5.89
N ASN A 561 12.17 2.32 6.51
CA ASN A 561 13.46 2.21 5.85
C ASN A 561 13.75 0.79 5.31
N GLY A 562 13.87 0.67 3.98
CA GLY A 562 14.09 -0.61 3.29
C GLY A 562 12.83 -1.30 2.78
N GLY A 563 11.64 -0.79 3.13
CA GLY A 563 10.36 -1.34 2.69
C GLY A 563 9.77 -0.67 1.44
N TRP A 564 8.55 -1.07 1.08
CA TRP A 564 7.73 -0.45 0.03
C TRP A 564 6.32 -0.14 0.53
N MET A 565 5.85 1.08 0.28
CA MET A 565 4.44 1.44 0.48
C MET A 565 3.57 0.99 -0.69
N ARG A 566 2.26 0.83 -0.42
CA ARG A 566 1.28 0.38 -1.40
C ARG A 566 1.23 1.23 -2.67
N SER A 567 1.19 2.56 -2.58
CA SER A 567 0.87 3.39 -3.75
C SER A 567 1.98 4.35 -4.13
N PHE A 568 2.38 4.30 -5.39
CA PHE A 568 3.42 5.16 -5.95
C PHE A 568 2.89 5.98 -7.13
N HIS A 569 3.11 7.30 -7.11
CA HIS A 569 2.71 8.17 -8.21
C HIS A 569 3.86 8.30 -9.22
N LEU A 570 3.69 7.64 -10.37
CA LEU A 570 4.70 7.46 -11.42
C LEU A 570 5.21 8.79 -11.99
N GLU A 571 4.33 9.75 -12.25
CA GLU A 571 4.68 11.06 -12.83
C GLU A 571 5.39 12.00 -11.83
N ARG A 572 5.17 11.79 -10.53
CA ARG A 572 5.73 12.65 -9.47
C ARG A 572 6.97 12.05 -8.83
N GLY A 573 7.15 10.74 -8.92
CA GLY A 573 8.28 10.06 -8.31
C GLY A 573 8.21 10.03 -6.78
N GLU A 574 7.01 9.99 -6.20
CA GLU A 574 6.82 9.89 -4.75
C GLU A 574 5.65 8.97 -4.38
N TYR A 575 5.69 8.45 -3.15
CA TYR A 575 4.61 7.65 -2.59
C TYR A 575 3.36 8.50 -2.37
N PHE A 576 2.33 8.21 -3.15
CA PHE A 576 1.05 8.90 -3.14
C PHE A 576 0.03 8.08 -3.94
N GLY A 577 -1.23 8.14 -3.52
CA GLY A 577 -2.38 7.58 -4.22
C GLY A 577 -3.67 7.97 -3.53
N ASN A 578 -4.78 7.47 -4.07
CA ASN A 578 -6.11 7.79 -3.55
C ASN A 578 -6.39 7.07 -2.23
N ASN A 579 -6.71 7.84 -1.18
CA ASN A 579 -6.87 7.34 0.20
C ASN A 579 -8.33 7.00 0.54
N GLY A 580 -8.95 6.15 -0.28
CA GLY A 580 -10.33 5.67 -0.06
C GLY A 580 -10.43 4.40 0.75
N ASP A 581 -9.34 3.65 0.86
CA ASP A 581 -9.29 2.36 1.53
C ASP A 581 -9.19 2.52 3.06
N THR A 582 -10.08 1.84 3.77
CA THR A 582 -10.18 1.91 5.24
C THR A 582 -9.20 1.01 6.00
N GLY A 583 -8.61 0.01 5.35
CA GLY A 583 -7.65 -0.93 5.95
C GLY A 583 -6.24 -0.74 5.39
N TRP A 584 -6.08 -0.86 4.07
CA TRP A 584 -4.80 -0.90 3.36
C TRP A 584 -4.55 0.36 2.55
N GLY A 585 -4.73 1.55 3.13
CA GLY A 585 -4.56 2.84 2.44
C GLY A 585 -3.22 3.04 1.71
N ALA A 586 -3.11 4.09 0.90
CA ALA A 586 -2.00 4.31 -0.05
C ALA A 586 -0.57 4.22 0.55
N TYR A 587 -0.43 4.48 1.85
CA TYR A 587 0.84 4.50 2.58
C TYR A 587 1.09 3.25 3.46
N VAL A 588 0.27 2.21 3.35
CA VAL A 588 0.48 0.95 4.11
C VAL A 588 1.75 0.26 3.63
N ILE A 589 2.49 -0.37 4.54
CA ILE A 589 3.62 -1.25 4.22
C ILE A 589 3.29 -2.65 4.75
N GLU A 590 2.96 -3.57 3.84
CA GLU A 590 2.57 -4.95 4.15
C GLU A 590 3.78 -5.87 4.21
N GLY A 591 3.97 -6.60 5.31
CA GLY A 591 5.08 -7.53 5.50
C GLY A 591 5.04 -8.65 4.46
N GLY A 592 3.96 -9.44 4.47
CA GLY A 592 3.78 -10.56 3.56
C GLY A 592 3.46 -10.13 2.12
N TRP A 593 2.27 -9.55 1.92
CA TRP A 593 1.75 -9.30 0.58
C TRP A 593 2.63 -8.35 -0.24
N THR A 594 3.24 -7.31 0.35
CA THR A 594 4.13 -6.39 -0.38
C THR A 594 5.61 -6.78 -0.28
N ASN A 595 6.21 -6.73 0.92
CA ASN A 595 7.67 -6.78 1.07
C ASN A 595 8.24 -8.19 0.79
N ALA A 596 7.70 -9.23 1.43
CA ALA A 596 8.17 -10.59 1.24
C ALA A 596 7.98 -11.08 -0.21
N ASN A 597 6.86 -10.75 -0.84
CA ASN A 597 6.61 -11.12 -2.25
C ASN A 597 7.55 -10.38 -3.22
N THR A 598 7.79 -9.08 -3.00
CA THR A 598 8.75 -8.31 -3.81
C THR A 598 10.15 -8.91 -3.71
N LEU A 599 10.61 -9.22 -2.50
CA LEU A 599 11.93 -9.83 -2.28
C LEU A 599 12.01 -11.25 -2.86
N THR A 600 10.93 -12.03 -2.77
CA THR A 600 10.82 -13.36 -3.38
C THR A 600 10.99 -13.28 -4.91
N GLY A 601 10.34 -12.33 -5.57
CA GLY A 601 10.50 -12.11 -7.02
C GLY A 601 11.94 -11.81 -7.41
N PHE A 602 12.63 -10.93 -6.67
CA PHE A 602 14.05 -10.69 -6.88
C PHE A 602 14.90 -11.95 -6.68
N LEU A 603 14.66 -12.69 -5.60
CA LEU A 603 15.45 -13.87 -5.25
C LEU A 603 15.30 -15.00 -6.25
N LEU A 604 14.09 -15.25 -6.76
CA LEU A 604 13.87 -16.26 -7.80
C LEU A 604 14.69 -15.93 -9.06
N LYS A 605 14.74 -14.65 -9.47
CA LYS A 605 15.62 -14.21 -10.55
C LYS A 605 17.10 -14.40 -10.23
N GLU A 606 17.57 -13.93 -9.08
CA GLU A 606 19.01 -13.99 -8.73
C GLU A 606 19.52 -15.42 -8.53
N LEU A 607 18.65 -16.33 -8.07
CA LEU A 607 18.92 -17.76 -7.97
C LEU A 607 18.70 -18.52 -9.29
N ASN A 608 18.15 -17.84 -10.31
CA ASN A 608 17.63 -18.42 -11.54
C ASN A 608 16.66 -19.60 -11.32
N GLN A 609 15.80 -19.52 -10.30
CA GLN A 609 14.88 -20.59 -9.92
C GLN A 609 13.46 -20.37 -10.43
N SER A 610 12.68 -21.44 -10.55
CA SER A 610 11.23 -21.37 -10.76
C SER A 610 10.45 -22.14 -9.70
N LEU A 611 9.24 -21.67 -9.36
CA LEU A 611 8.32 -22.33 -8.45
C LEU A 611 7.89 -23.72 -8.91
N VAL A 612 7.95 -24.04 -10.21
CA VAL A 612 7.61 -25.37 -10.76
C VAL A 612 8.83 -26.25 -11.06
N GLY A 613 10.05 -25.77 -10.79
CA GLY A 613 11.26 -26.59 -10.83
C GLY A 613 11.78 -26.90 -12.25
N LEU A 614 11.87 -25.88 -13.11
CA LEU A 614 12.41 -25.97 -14.49
C LEU A 614 13.95 -26.02 -14.58
N ASP A 615 14.65 -26.10 -13.46
CA ASP A 615 16.10 -25.90 -13.38
C ASP A 615 16.89 -27.18 -13.66
N ALA A 616 18.13 -27.03 -14.17
CA ALA A 616 18.87 -28.09 -14.85
C ALA A 616 19.23 -29.29 -13.94
N ASN A 617 18.53 -30.42 -14.14
CA ASN A 617 18.94 -31.83 -13.98
C ASN A 617 17.79 -32.81 -13.62
N THR A 618 16.53 -32.45 -13.85
CA THR A 618 15.40 -33.37 -13.58
C THR A 618 14.80 -33.92 -14.87
N ASP A 619 14.81 -35.25 -15.02
CA ASP A 619 13.99 -36.00 -15.99
C ASP A 619 12.49 -35.95 -15.60
N ASP A 620 11.93 -34.75 -15.35
CA ASP A 620 10.52 -34.55 -14.99
C ASP A 620 9.71 -34.06 -16.21
N GLU A 621 8.39 -34.30 -16.21
CA GLU A 621 7.48 -33.91 -17.29
C GLU A 621 7.52 -32.40 -17.59
N VAL A 622 7.85 -31.59 -16.58
CA VAL A 622 8.00 -30.13 -16.66
C VAL A 622 9.19 -29.72 -17.54
N ALA A 623 10.27 -30.49 -17.56
CA ALA A 623 11.45 -30.19 -18.36
C ALA A 623 11.20 -30.33 -19.88
N LYS A 624 10.18 -31.09 -20.30
CA LYS A 624 9.84 -31.32 -21.71
C LYS A 624 9.19 -30.10 -22.39
N CYS A 625 8.55 -29.24 -21.60
CA CYS A 625 7.91 -28.02 -22.09
C CYS A 625 8.87 -26.81 -22.10
N ARG A 626 10.13 -27.00 -21.71
CA ARG A 626 11.12 -25.93 -21.60
C ARG A 626 11.61 -25.44 -22.97
N PRO A 627 11.60 -24.12 -23.24
CA PRO A 627 12.20 -23.55 -24.44
C PRO A 627 13.72 -23.71 -24.45
N SER A 628 14.29 -24.09 -25.61
CA SER A 628 15.73 -24.31 -25.78
C SER A 628 16.61 -23.06 -25.62
N ASN A 629 16.02 -21.86 -25.64
CA ASN A 629 16.70 -20.57 -25.54
C ASN A 629 16.83 -20.02 -24.11
N VAL A 630 16.19 -20.65 -23.11
CA VAL A 630 16.34 -20.28 -21.69
C VAL A 630 17.57 -20.99 -21.12
N GLN A 631 18.73 -20.33 -21.11
CA GLN A 631 19.96 -20.88 -20.53
C GLN A 631 19.87 -21.00 -18.99
N SER A 632 20.52 -22.03 -18.46
CA SER A 632 20.65 -22.37 -17.03
C SER A 632 21.46 -21.37 -16.23
#